data_AF-A0A164AEY8-F1
#
_entry.id   AF-A0A164AEY8-F1
#
_cell.length_a   1.000
_cell.length_b   1.000
_cell.length_c   1.000
_cell.angle_alpha   90.00
_cell.angle_beta   90.00
_cell.angle_gamma   90.00
#
_symmetry.space_group_name_H-M   'P 1'
#
loop_
_entity.id
_entity.type
_entity.pdbx_description
1 polymer ?
#
loop_
_entity_poly.entity_id
_entity_poly.type
_entity_poly.pdbx_seq_one_letter_code
_entity_poly.pdbx_strand_id
1 'polypeptide(L)' 'MNKNVEKVVTFIVLLALVSGIYNLDMEHLWSIQHNWMSYIGFLVFIVYLVYSLKKAARLQDKEGL' A
#
# COMPACT_ATOMS: atom_id res chain seq x y z
N MET A 1 9.25 -0.84 15.00
CA MET A 1 9.72 -1.60 13.83
C MET A 1 11.11 -1.11 13.46
N ASN A 2 12.04 -2.01 13.13
CA ASN A 2 13.37 -1.60 12.68
C ASN A 2 13.23 -0.74 11.40
N LYS A 3 13.92 0.42 11.32
CA LYS A 3 13.85 1.35 10.18
C LYS A 3 14.17 0.66 8.85
N ASN A 4 15.05 -0.34 8.85
CA ASN A 4 15.39 -1.09 7.64
C ASN A 4 14.24 -2.01 7.18
N VAL A 5 13.56 -2.67 8.12
CA VAL A 5 12.40 -3.52 7.82
C VAL A 5 11.27 -2.69 7.23
N GLU A 6 11.03 -1.50 7.78
CA GLU A 6 10.01 -0.59 7.26
C GLU A 6 10.29 -0.10 5.85
N LYS A 7 11.54 0.25 5.53
CA LYS A 7 11.92 0.60 4.16
C LYS A 7 11.65 -0.54 3.18
N VAL A 8 12.01 -1.76 3.56
CA VAL A 8 11.76 -2.96 2.74
C VAL A 8 10.26 -3.22 2.58
N VAL A 9 9.49 -3.12 3.65
CA VAL A 9 8.02 -3.28 3.60
C VAL A 9 7.39 -2.22 2.71
N THR A 10 7.75 -0.93 2.87
CA THR A 10 7.29 0.14 1.96
C THR A 10 7.61 -0.21 0.51
N PHE A 11 8.83 -0.65 0.23
CA PHE A 11 9.24 -0.99 -1.14
C PHE A 11 8.42 -2.15 -1.72
N ILE A 12 8.22 -3.22 -0.95
CA ILE A 12 7.38 -4.37 -1.36
C ILE A 12 5.95 -3.93 -1.62
N VAL A 13 5.38 -3.10 -0.73
CA VAL A 13 4.01 -2.59 -0.87
C VAL A 13 3.86 -1.73 -2.12
N LEU A 14 4.85 -0.88 -2.43
CA LEU A 14 4.85 -0.07 -3.65
C LEU A 14 4.99 -0.93 -4.92
N LEU A 15 5.84 -1.95 -4.90
CA LEU A 15 5.95 -2.90 -6.01
C LEU A 15 4.65 -3.67 -6.23
N ALA A 16 3.99 -4.10 -5.14
CA ALA A 16 2.70 -4.75 -5.21
C ALA A 16 1.63 -3.83 -5.81
N LEU A 17 1.64 -2.53 -5.47
CA LEU A 17 0.76 -1.55 -6.08
C LEU A 17 1.01 -1.40 -7.59
N VAL A 18 2.27 -1.21 -8.00
CA VAL A 18 2.64 -1.07 -9.41
C VAL A 18 2.24 -2.33 -10.20
N SER A 19 2.52 -3.51 -9.65
CA SER A 19 2.12 -4.79 -10.27
C SER A 19 0.60 -4.93 -10.36
N GLY A 20 -0.14 -4.53 -9.31
CA GLY A 20 -1.59 -4.56 -9.30
C GLY A 20 -2.20 -3.64 -10.37
N ILE A 21 -1.63 -2.44 -10.58
CA ILE A 21 -2.05 -1.53 -11.64
C ILE A 21 -1.72 -2.13 -13.02
N TYR A 22 -0.51 -2.67 -13.19
CA TYR A 22 -0.06 -3.22 -14.47
C TYR A 22 -0.91 -4.42 -14.94
N ASN A 23 -1.32 -5.28 -14.01
CA ASN A 23 -2.14 -6.48 -14.30
C ASN A 23 -3.64 -6.22 -14.23
N LEU A 24 -4.08 -4.98 -14.01
CA LEU A 24 -5.49 -4.64 -13.94
C LEU A 24 -6.13 -4.77 -15.33
N ASP A 25 -7.13 -5.64 -15.44
CA ASP A 25 -7.96 -5.75 -16.64
C ASP A 25 -8.93 -4.57 -16.70
N MET A 26 -8.61 -3.63 -17.60
CA MET A 26 -9.37 -2.40 -17.83
C MET A 26 -10.73 -2.64 -18.49
N GLU A 27 -10.91 -3.76 -19.19
CA GLU A 27 -12.20 -4.12 -19.81
C GLU A 27 -13.17 -4.65 -18.77
N HIS A 28 -12.65 -5.31 -17.73
CA HIS A 28 -13.43 -5.93 -16.65
C HIS A 28 -13.15 -5.30 -15.28
N LEU A 29 -13.08 -3.97 -15.21
CA LEU A 29 -12.72 -3.21 -13.99
C LEU A 29 -13.56 -3.51 -12.75
N TRP A 30 -14.76 -4.05 -12.90
CA TRP A 30 -15.66 -4.41 -11.78
C TRP A 30 -15.67 -5.91 -11.47
N SER A 31 -15.02 -6.73 -12.30
CA SER A 31 -14.95 -8.17 -12.07
C SER A 31 -13.89 -8.49 -11.03
N ILE A 32 -14.35 -8.85 -9.84
CA ILE A 32 -13.50 -9.35 -8.78
C ILE A 32 -12.77 -10.61 -9.22
N GLN A 33 -13.40 -11.50 -9.99
CA GLN A 33 -12.74 -12.73 -10.44
C GLN A 33 -11.56 -12.46 -11.37
N HIS A 34 -11.64 -11.46 -12.25
CA HIS A 34 -10.52 -11.10 -13.13
C HIS A 34 -9.43 -10.31 -12.42
N ASN A 35 -9.81 -9.44 -11.48
CA ASN A 35 -8.91 -8.46 -10.86
C ASN A 35 -8.57 -8.73 -9.39
N TRP A 36 -8.87 -9.93 -8.87
CA TRP A 36 -8.76 -10.26 -7.44
C TRP A 36 -7.36 -9.97 -6.87
N MET A 37 -6.30 -10.29 -7.63
CA MET A 37 -4.92 -10.10 -7.19
C MET A 37 -4.57 -8.60 -7.08
N SER A 38 -5.01 -7.80 -8.05
CA SER A 38 -4.85 -6.35 -8.03
C SER A 38 -5.61 -5.72 -6.87
N TYR A 39 -6.85 -6.16 -6.61
CA TYR A 39 -7.64 -5.67 -5.49
C TYR A 39 -7.03 -6.01 -4.13
N ILE A 40 -6.48 -7.22 -3.96
CA ILE A 40 -5.73 -7.56 -2.75
C ILE A 40 -4.52 -6.63 -2.59
N GLY A 41 -3.77 -6.41 -3.66
CA GLY A 41 -2.65 -5.47 -3.67
C GLY A 41 -3.06 -4.05 -3.26
N PHE A 42 -4.18 -3.55 -3.79
CA PHE A 42 -4.72 -2.23 -3.45
C PHE A 42 -5.19 -2.16 -2.00
N LEU A 43 -5.84 -3.21 -1.49
CA LEU A 43 -6.30 -3.26 -0.10
C LEU A 43 -5.11 -3.24 0.86
N VAL A 44 -4.08 -4.04 0.59
CA VAL A 44 -2.83 -4.03 1.36
C VAL A 44 -2.17 -2.65 1.31
N PHE A 45 -2.13 -2.02 0.15
CA PHE A 45 -1.60 -0.66 -0.01
C PHE A 45 -2.37 0.37 0.81
N ILE A 46 -3.70 0.36 0.78
CA ILE A 46 -4.55 1.30 1.54
C ILE A 46 -4.34 1.14 3.05
N VAL A 47 -4.33 -0.10 3.55
CA VAL A 47 -4.08 -0.38 4.97
C VAL A 47 -2.69 0.12 5.37
N TYR A 48 -1.68 -0.13 4.54
CA TYR A 48 -0.33 0.36 4.78
C TYR A 48 -0.24 1.88 4.76
N LEU A 49 -0.93 2.54 3.84
CA LEU A 49 -0.98 4.00 3.73
C LEU A 49 -1.58 4.62 5.00
N VAL A 50 -2.71 4.10 5.47
CA VAL A 50 -3.34 4.56 6.72
C VAL A 50 -2.40 4.37 7.92
N TYR A 51 -1.72 3.23 8.00
CA TYR A 51 -0.71 2.98 9.03
C TYR A 51 0.44 4.01 8.96
N SER A 52 0.98 4.23 7.77
CA SER A 52 2.09 5.17 7.52
C SER A 52 1.70 6.60 7.89
N LEU A 53 0.51 7.06 7.49
CA LEU A 53 0.00 8.40 7.80
C LEU A 53 -0.20 8.59 9.31
N LYS A 54 -0.85 7.65 9.99
CA LYS A 54 -1.01 7.71 11.46
C LYS A 54 0.34 7.74 12.18
N LYS A 55 1.32 7.01 11.67
CA LYS A 55 2.66 7.02 12.23
C LYS A 55 3.36 8.36 12.00
N ALA A 56 3.26 8.94 10.81
CA ALA A 56 3.82 10.24 10.49
C ALA A 56 3.23 11.34 11.37
N ALA A 57 1.90 11.37 11.55
CA ALA A 57 1.23 12.32 12.44
C ALA A 57 1.74 12.21 13.88
N ARG A 58 1.86 10.99 14.42
CA ARG A 58 2.42 10.77 15.77
C ARG A 58 3.88 11.17 15.92
N LEU A 59 4.66 11.11 14.84
CA LEU A 59 6.05 11.55 14.85
C LEU A 59 6.12 13.07 14.85
N GLN A 60 5.29 13.74 14.03
CA GLN A 60 5.15 15.19 14.01
C GLN A 60 4.73 15.75 15.38
N ASP A 61 3.72 15.15 16.02
CA ASP A 61 3.28 15.53 17.37
C ASP A 61 4.38 15.36 18.44
N LYS A 62 5.26 14.36 18.28
CA LYS A 62 6.37 14.09 19.21
C LYS A 62 7.57 15.00 18.98
N GLU A 63 7.79 15.42 17.75
CA GLU A 63 8.89 16.32 17.38
C GLU A 63 8.51 17.80 17.59
N GLY A 64 7.27 18.08 17.99
CA GLY A 64 6.82 19.41 18.41
C GLY A 64 6.68 20.43 17.26
N LEU A 65 6.40 19.94 16.05
CA LEU A 65 6.12 20.76 14.86
C LEU A 65 4.63 21.01 14.66
#